data_AF-F9CVH4-F1
#
_entry.id   AF-F9CVH4-F1
#
_cell.length_a   1.000
_cell.length_b   1.000
_cell.length_c   1.000
_cell.angle_alpha   90.00
_cell.angle_beta   90.00
_cell.angle_gamma   90.00
#
_symmetry.space_group_name_H-M   'P 1'
#
loop_
_entity.id
_entity.type
_entity.pdbx_description
1 polymer ?
#
loop_
_entity_poly.entity_id
_entity_poly.type
_entity_poly.pdbx_seq_one_letter_code
_entity_poly.pdbx_strand_id
1 'polypeptide(L)'
;MGNLEVTPRLVGSLGEVYYKEYCEQFGGWAYVSLEQIHKNGFKDDYLEFKLGFQRFQIKIPKDIQNEIIEITQPFYIQDNNPSYVFDFLACRLCDGEEILSEINNKGSRDFRWIEVKTFGGKVSKNQLNTANRVSIPVAFCVVYKVKEMPYNVEVQFYYDYLPSHLLEEN
;
A
#
# COMPACT_ATOMS: atom_id res chain seq x y z
N MET A 1 18.41 -28.04 16.21
CA MET A 1 18.31 -26.95 15.23
C MET A 1 17.05 -27.18 14.41
N GLY A 2 16.22 -26.15 14.22
CA GLY A 2 15.06 -26.20 13.33
C GLY A 2 15.37 -25.40 12.07
N ASN A 3 15.00 -25.94 10.90
CA ASN A 3 15.07 -25.21 9.64
C ASN A 3 13.74 -24.48 9.45
N LEU A 4 13.79 -23.17 9.15
CA LEU A 4 12.60 -22.40 8.77
C LEU A 4 12.39 -22.52 7.27
N GLU A 5 11.22 -23.03 6.87
CA GLU A 5 10.82 -23.06 5.48
C GLU A 5 10.21 -21.71 5.05
N VAL A 6 10.56 -21.28 3.84
CA VAL A 6 9.99 -20.05 3.26
C VAL A 6 8.57 -20.34 2.77
N THR A 7 7.59 -19.98 3.60
CA THR A 7 6.17 -20.14 3.30
C THR A 7 5.65 -19.02 2.38
N PRO A 8 4.53 -19.22 1.65
CA PRO A 8 3.88 -18.16 0.88
C PRO A 8 3.50 -16.94 1.72
N ARG A 9 3.09 -17.16 2.98
CA ARG A 9 2.81 -16.08 3.93
C ARG A 9 4.05 -15.24 4.21
N LEU A 10 5.19 -15.89 4.46
CA LEU A 10 6.45 -15.18 4.69
C LEU A 10 6.87 -14.38 3.45
N VAL A 11 6.71 -14.95 2.26
CA VAL A 11 6.96 -14.25 0.98
C VAL A 11 6.11 -12.98 0.88
N GLY A 12 4.81 -13.06 1.14
CA GLY A 12 3.92 -11.88 1.15
C GLY A 12 4.35 -10.83 2.18
N SER A 13 4.62 -11.26 3.42
CA SER A 13 5.09 -10.36 4.48
C SER A 13 6.42 -9.69 4.13
N LEU A 14 7.35 -10.40 3.49
CA LEU A 14 8.61 -9.82 3.01
C LEU A 14 8.36 -8.78 1.91
N GLY A 15 7.43 -9.04 0.98
CA GLY A 15 7.02 -8.08 -0.03
C GLY A 15 6.58 -6.75 0.58
N GLU A 16 5.68 -6.80 1.57
CA GLU A 16 5.27 -5.60 2.30
C GLU A 16 6.43 -4.91 3.02
N VAL A 17 7.35 -5.67 3.64
CA VAL A 17 8.52 -5.10 4.31
C VAL A 17 9.39 -4.33 3.31
N TYR A 18 9.66 -4.91 2.14
CA TYR A 18 10.43 -4.22 1.10
C TYR A 18 9.74 -2.96 0.58
N TYR A 19 8.40 -2.96 0.47
CA TYR A 19 7.66 -1.73 0.15
C TYR A 19 7.85 -0.65 1.24
N LYS A 20 7.76 -1.02 2.52
CA LYS A 20 7.94 -0.09 3.66
C LYS A 20 9.35 0.50 3.69
N GLU A 21 10.36 -0.34 3.45
CA GLU A 21 11.77 0.09 3.31
C GLU A 21 11.97 1.02 2.11
N TYR A 22 11.33 0.73 0.97
CA TYR A 22 11.40 1.59 -0.20
C TYR A 22 10.87 3.00 0.10
N CYS A 23 9.73 3.09 0.80
CA CYS A 23 9.15 4.37 1.21
C CYS A 23 10.13 5.21 2.04
N GLU A 24 10.84 4.57 2.98
CA GLU A 24 11.82 5.22 3.85
C GLU A 24 13.10 5.64 3.11
N GLN A 25 13.63 4.78 2.24
CA GLN A 25 14.92 5.02 1.60
C GLN A 25 14.84 5.95 0.38
N PHE A 26 13.76 5.88 -0.39
CA PHE A 26 13.68 6.54 -1.70
C PHE A 26 12.52 7.53 -1.83
N GLY A 27 11.49 7.36 -1.00
CA GLY A 27 10.15 7.75 -1.41
C GLY A 27 9.61 9.04 -0.83
N GLY A 28 9.90 9.34 0.44
CA GLY A 28 9.13 10.34 1.16
C GLY A 28 7.62 10.01 1.17
N TRP A 29 7.24 8.74 1.04
CA TRP A 29 5.84 8.31 1.05
C TRP A 29 5.50 7.75 2.41
N ALA A 30 4.64 8.44 3.16
CA ALA A 30 4.05 7.85 4.35
C ALA A 30 2.93 6.87 3.94
N TYR A 31 2.72 5.81 4.70
CA TYR A 31 1.72 4.79 4.39
C TYR A 31 0.89 4.40 5.61
N VAL A 32 -0.34 3.94 5.38
CA VAL A 32 -1.19 3.30 6.38
C VAL A 32 -1.83 2.06 5.74
N SER A 33 -1.91 0.95 6.46
CA SER A 33 -2.56 -0.26 5.91
C SER A 33 -4.07 -0.12 5.92
N LEU A 34 -4.76 -0.73 4.96
CA LEU A 34 -6.24 -0.71 4.93
C LEU A 34 -6.82 -1.37 6.19
N GLU A 35 -6.16 -2.39 6.73
CA GLU A 35 -6.50 -3.01 8.02
C GLU A 35 -6.46 -1.99 9.17
N GLN A 36 -5.44 -1.13 9.21
CA GLN A 36 -5.33 -0.08 10.23
C GLN A 36 -6.43 0.97 10.08
N ILE A 37 -6.73 1.39 8.84
CA ILE A 37 -7.84 2.33 8.59
C ILE A 37 -9.17 1.69 9.03
N HIS A 38 -9.41 0.43 8.67
CA HIS A 38 -10.63 -0.29 9.04
C HIS A 38 -10.81 -0.40 10.57
N LYS A 39 -9.73 -0.74 11.29
CA LYS A 39 -9.77 -0.92 12.76
C LYS A 39 -9.91 0.39 13.53
N ASN A 40 -9.21 1.44 13.08
CA ASN A 40 -9.11 2.68 13.84
C ASN A 40 -10.09 3.76 13.37
N GLY A 41 -10.55 3.66 12.12
CA GLY A 41 -11.38 4.67 11.48
C GLY A 41 -10.67 6.02 11.31
N PHE A 42 -11.47 7.02 10.96
CA PHE A 42 -11.05 8.42 10.91
C PHE A 42 -11.17 9.06 12.28
N LYS A 43 -10.23 9.96 12.60
CA LYS A 43 -10.35 10.87 13.74
C LYS A 43 -10.36 12.31 13.24
N ASP A 44 -11.52 12.96 13.27
CA ASP A 44 -11.67 14.37 12.85
C ASP A 44 -11.13 14.66 11.44
N ASP A 45 -11.39 13.78 10.46
CA ASP A 45 -10.85 13.80 9.09
C ASP A 45 -9.36 13.40 8.96
N TYR A 46 -8.69 12.95 10.02
CA TYR A 46 -7.29 12.52 9.97
C TYR A 46 -7.13 11.00 9.99
N LEU A 47 -6.05 10.54 9.34
CA LEU A 47 -5.50 9.20 9.47
C LEU A 47 -4.04 9.26 9.90
N GLU A 48 -3.58 8.25 10.65
CA GLU A 48 -2.19 8.12 11.07
C GLU A 48 -1.38 7.34 10.03
N PHE A 49 -0.49 8.02 9.33
CA PHE A 49 0.46 7.41 8.39
C PHE A 49 1.81 7.15 9.05
N LYS A 50 2.58 6.22 8.48
CA LYS A 50 3.87 5.75 8.97
C LYS A 50 4.95 5.98 7.91
N LEU A 51 6.14 6.38 8.36
CA LEU A 51 7.38 6.31 7.57
C LEU A 51 8.48 5.80 8.51
N GLY A 52 8.88 4.55 8.34
CA GLY A 52 9.70 3.85 9.33
C GLY A 52 9.08 3.91 10.74
N PHE A 53 9.83 4.47 11.69
CA PHE A 53 9.39 4.67 13.07
C PHE A 53 8.56 5.95 13.29
N GLN A 54 8.51 6.86 12.32
CA GLN A 54 7.77 8.12 12.43
C GLN A 54 6.27 7.91 12.17
N ARG A 55 5.46 8.78 12.78
CA ARG A 55 3.99 8.79 12.66
C ARG A 55 3.52 10.20 12.30
N PHE A 56 2.61 10.29 11.35
CA PHE A 56 2.09 11.56 10.84
C PHE A 56 0.57 11.53 10.86
N GLN A 57 -0.05 12.52 11.49
CA GLN A 57 -1.48 12.74 11.38
C GLN A 57 -1.72 13.55 10.11
N ILE A 58 -2.26 12.91 9.07
CA ILE A 58 -2.50 13.54 7.77
C ILE A 58 -3.99 13.76 7.60
N LYS A 59 -4.36 15.01 7.32
CA LYS A 59 -5.75 15.35 7.01
C LYS A 59 -6.16 14.78 5.67
N ILE A 60 -7.28 14.09 5.62
CA ILE A 60 -7.83 13.52 4.40
C ILE A 60 -8.79 14.51 3.73
N PRO A 61 -8.55 14.88 2.46
CA PRO A 61 -9.45 15.70 1.67
C PRO A 61 -10.86 15.12 1.62
N LYS A 62 -11.87 15.97 1.80
CA LYS A 62 -13.27 15.54 1.91
C LYS A 62 -13.77 14.78 0.68
N ASP A 63 -13.25 15.11 -0.50
CA ASP A 63 -13.63 14.50 -1.77
C ASP A 63 -13.20 13.02 -1.88
N ILE A 64 -12.20 12.58 -1.13
CA ILE A 64 -11.73 11.18 -1.16
C ILE A 64 -12.09 10.36 0.09
N GLN A 65 -12.65 10.99 1.14
CA GLN A 65 -12.99 10.29 2.39
C GLN A 65 -13.96 9.13 2.17
N ASN A 66 -15.03 9.34 1.38
CA ASN A 66 -16.02 8.30 1.12
C ASN A 66 -15.41 7.09 0.39
N GLU A 67 -14.52 7.34 -0.58
CA GLU A 67 -13.81 6.28 -1.28
C GLU A 67 -12.93 5.49 -0.31
N ILE A 68 -12.18 6.16 0.56
CA ILE A 68 -11.34 5.49 1.55
C ILE A 68 -12.20 4.62 2.48
N ILE A 69 -13.35 5.11 2.94
CA ILE A 69 -14.29 4.34 3.78
C ILE A 69 -14.80 3.10 3.03
N GLU A 70 -15.17 3.22 1.76
CA GLU A 70 -15.65 2.10 0.94
C GLU A 70 -14.55 1.04 0.72
N ILE A 71 -13.38 1.49 0.25
CA ILE A 71 -12.27 0.60 -0.17
C ILE A 71 -11.62 -0.12 1.02
N THR A 72 -11.68 0.47 2.22
CA THR A 72 -11.17 -0.14 3.46
C THR A 72 -12.14 -1.13 4.09
N GLN A 73 -13.31 -1.38 3.50
CA GLN A 73 -14.15 -2.50 3.93
C GLN A 73 -13.56 -3.82 3.41
N PRO A 74 -13.36 -4.83 4.27
CA PRO A 74 -12.88 -6.12 3.84
C PRO A 74 -13.93 -6.81 2.96
N PHE A 75 -13.51 -7.35 1.82
CA PHE A 75 -14.40 -8.09 0.92
C PHE A 75 -14.64 -9.54 1.37
N TYR A 76 -13.81 -10.02 2.30
CA TYR A 76 -13.97 -11.32 2.93
C TYR A 76 -13.63 -11.21 4.41
N ILE A 77 -14.61 -11.53 5.26
CA ILE A 77 -14.49 -11.53 6.71
C ILE A 77 -14.44 -13.00 7.14
N GLN A 78 -13.25 -13.59 7.18
CA GLN A 78 -12.99 -14.69 8.11
C GLN A 78 -12.58 -14.05 9.42
N ASP A 79 -13.16 -14.50 10.53
CA ASP A 79 -13.16 -13.86 11.86
C ASP A 79 -11.81 -13.39 12.40
N ASN A 80 -10.67 -13.79 11.80
CA ASN A 80 -9.33 -13.37 12.19
C ASN A 80 -8.37 -12.99 11.04
N ASN A 81 -8.82 -12.94 9.77
CA ASN A 81 -7.94 -12.59 8.65
C ASN A 81 -8.71 -11.88 7.52
N PRO A 82 -9.13 -10.61 7.73
CA PRO A 82 -9.84 -9.84 6.71
C PRO A 82 -8.96 -9.67 5.47
N SER A 83 -9.56 -9.83 4.29
CA SER A 83 -8.89 -9.55 3.02
C SER A 83 -9.32 -8.19 2.47
N TYR A 84 -8.34 -7.37 2.10
CA TYR A 84 -8.53 -6.03 1.55
C TYR A 84 -8.09 -5.99 0.09
N VAL A 85 -8.72 -5.13 -0.69
CA VAL A 85 -8.47 -5.06 -2.14
C VAL A 85 -7.07 -4.51 -2.45
N PHE A 86 -6.57 -3.63 -1.59
CA PHE A 86 -5.22 -3.07 -1.63
C PHE A 86 -4.55 -3.24 -0.27
N ASP A 87 -3.22 -3.15 -0.22
CA ASP A 87 -2.46 -3.29 1.02
C ASP A 87 -2.38 -1.98 1.80
N PHE A 88 -2.12 -0.86 1.10
CA PHE A 88 -1.89 0.44 1.73
C PHE A 88 -2.61 1.60 1.03
N LEU A 89 -2.88 2.65 1.80
CA LEU A 89 -3.00 4.01 1.30
C LEU A 89 -1.67 4.72 1.57
N ALA A 90 -1.04 5.24 0.52
CA ALA A 90 0.17 6.04 0.62
C ALA A 90 -0.15 7.52 0.43
N CYS A 91 0.62 8.38 1.09
CA CYS A 91 0.56 9.84 0.97
C CYS A 91 1.98 10.38 0.78
N ARG A 92 2.18 11.21 -0.24
CA ARG A 92 3.48 11.84 -0.49
C ARG A 92 3.75 12.92 0.55
N LEU A 93 4.79 12.76 1.34
CA LEU A 93 5.40 13.84 2.12
C LEU A 93 6.30 14.63 1.16
N CYS A 94 6.26 15.96 1.20
CA CYS A 94 7.01 16.79 0.25
C CYS A 94 8.52 16.55 0.38
N ASP A 95 9.25 16.80 -0.71
CA ASP A 95 10.70 16.57 -0.77
C ASP A 95 11.43 17.67 0.08
N GLY A 96 12.20 17.29 1.11
CA GLY A 96 13.10 18.21 1.84
C GLY A 96 12.83 18.40 3.34
N GLU A 97 13.47 19.40 3.95
CA GLU A 97 13.40 19.68 5.40
C GLU A 97 12.05 20.27 5.87
N GLU A 98 11.17 20.67 4.95
CA GLU A 98 9.88 21.35 5.23
C GLU A 98 8.69 20.39 5.44
N ILE A 99 8.93 19.11 5.70
CA ILE A 99 7.89 18.06 5.83
C ILE A 99 6.75 18.46 6.77
N LEU A 100 7.00 19.18 7.87
CA LEU A 100 6.00 19.41 8.92
C LEU A 100 4.97 20.51 8.60
N SER A 101 5.31 21.54 7.83
CA SER A 101 4.39 22.66 7.55
C SER A 101 3.35 22.32 6.49
N GLU A 102 3.68 21.42 5.55
CA GLU A 102 2.83 21.11 4.38
C GLU A 102 2.00 19.83 4.51
N ILE A 103 2.21 19.01 5.54
CA ILE A 103 1.46 17.75 5.78
C ILE A 103 -0.05 17.97 5.83
N ASN A 104 -0.52 19.13 6.29
CA ASN A 104 -1.95 19.42 6.43
C ASN A 104 -2.62 19.97 5.17
N ASN A 105 -1.85 20.27 4.11
CA ASN A 105 -2.35 20.87 2.86
C ASN A 105 -2.33 19.86 1.70
N LYS A 106 -2.43 18.56 2.00
CA LYS A 106 -2.46 17.51 0.98
C LYS A 106 -3.77 17.57 0.20
N GLY A 107 -3.66 17.48 -1.11
CA GLY A 107 -4.79 17.28 -2.02
C GLY A 107 -4.93 15.81 -2.39
N SER A 108 -6.04 15.46 -3.02
CA SER A 108 -6.38 14.07 -3.39
C SER A 108 -5.33 13.40 -4.29
N ARG A 109 -4.59 14.19 -5.06
CA ARG A 109 -3.50 13.71 -5.93
C ARG A 109 -2.22 13.33 -5.19
N ASP A 110 -2.10 13.71 -3.93
CA ASP A 110 -0.96 13.33 -3.08
C ASP A 110 -1.14 11.92 -2.49
N PHE A 111 -2.31 11.32 -2.68
CA PHE A 111 -2.63 9.99 -2.19
C PHE A 111 -2.57 8.96 -3.31
N ARG A 112 -2.24 7.71 -2.95
CA ARG A 112 -2.25 6.58 -3.87
C ARG A 112 -2.64 5.29 -3.15
N TRP A 113 -3.50 4.49 -3.75
CA TRP A 113 -3.72 3.11 -3.34
C TRP A 113 -2.54 2.25 -3.77
N ILE A 114 -2.02 1.41 -2.87
CA ILE A 114 -0.87 0.55 -3.15
C ILE A 114 -1.25 -0.91 -2.95
N GLU A 115 -0.99 -1.70 -3.98
CA GLU A 115 -1.01 -3.16 -3.92
C GLU A 115 0.40 -3.70 -4.10
N VAL A 116 0.85 -4.56 -3.19
CA VAL A 116 2.16 -5.20 -3.23
C VAL A 116 2.02 -6.59 -3.82
N LYS A 117 2.74 -6.84 -4.92
CA LYS A 117 2.85 -8.16 -5.54
C LYS A 117 4.26 -8.70 -5.37
N THR A 118 4.36 -9.96 -5.00
CA THR A 118 5.63 -10.71 -5.02
C THR A 118 5.66 -11.63 -6.23
N PHE A 119 6.82 -12.18 -6.56
CA PHE A 119 6.99 -13.02 -7.75
C PHE A 119 5.94 -14.14 -7.85
N GLY A 120 5.18 -14.16 -8.96
CA GLY A 120 4.08 -15.09 -9.21
C GLY A 120 2.72 -14.63 -8.69
N GLY A 121 2.68 -13.60 -7.85
CA GLY A 121 1.44 -12.95 -7.40
C GLY A 121 0.77 -12.21 -8.56
N LYS A 122 -0.46 -12.60 -8.86
CA LYS A 122 -1.27 -11.97 -9.91
C LYS A 122 -2.19 -10.91 -9.33
N VAL A 123 -2.52 -9.93 -10.15
CA VAL A 123 -3.58 -8.96 -9.89
C VAL A 123 -4.89 -9.64 -10.21
N SER A 124 -5.75 -9.77 -9.19
CA SER A 124 -7.05 -10.41 -9.35
C SER A 124 -8.01 -9.53 -10.15
N LYS A 125 -9.03 -10.15 -10.74
CA LYS A 125 -10.11 -9.40 -11.42
C LYS A 125 -10.79 -8.37 -10.51
N ASN A 126 -10.94 -8.66 -9.21
CA ASN A 126 -11.51 -7.72 -8.25
C ASN A 126 -10.64 -6.47 -8.06
N GLN A 127 -9.31 -6.67 -8.02
CA GLN A 127 -8.35 -5.58 -7.90
C GLN A 127 -8.35 -4.70 -9.15
N LEU A 128 -8.37 -5.31 -10.35
CA LEU A 128 -8.46 -4.57 -11.61
C LEU A 128 -9.76 -3.79 -11.71
N ASN A 129 -10.89 -4.43 -11.44
CA ASN A 129 -12.20 -3.77 -11.47
C ASN A 129 -12.26 -2.60 -10.48
N THR A 130 -11.67 -2.77 -9.30
CA THR A 130 -11.61 -1.70 -8.30
C THR A 130 -10.68 -0.58 -8.72
N ALA A 131 -9.49 -0.90 -9.26
CA ALA A 131 -8.56 0.11 -9.76
C ALA A 131 -9.14 0.97 -10.88
N ASN A 132 -10.04 0.42 -11.70
CA ASN A 132 -10.69 1.15 -12.79
C ASN A 132 -11.86 2.06 -12.36
N ARG A 133 -12.36 1.94 -11.11
CA ARG A 133 -13.51 2.72 -10.61
C ARG A 133 -13.16 3.77 -9.57
N VAL A 134 -12.00 3.64 -8.91
CA VAL A 134 -11.55 4.55 -7.87
C VAL A 134 -11.01 5.85 -8.46
N SER A 135 -11.13 6.95 -7.71
CA SER A 135 -10.63 8.26 -8.07
C SER A 135 -9.21 8.52 -7.57
N ILE A 136 -8.82 7.92 -6.42
CA ILE A 136 -7.43 7.95 -5.97
C ILE A 136 -6.62 7.04 -6.90
N PRO A 137 -5.49 7.52 -7.46
CA PRO A 137 -4.64 6.70 -8.32
C PRO A 137 -4.19 5.42 -7.62
N VAL A 138 -3.93 4.37 -8.41
CA VAL A 138 -3.41 3.09 -7.90
C VAL A 138 -1.94 2.93 -8.30
N ALA A 139 -1.15 2.22 -7.49
CA ALA A 139 0.12 1.66 -7.91
C ALA A 139 0.23 0.20 -7.50
N PHE A 140 0.79 -0.60 -8.39
CA PHE A 140 1.22 -1.95 -8.08
C PHE A 140 2.73 -1.92 -7.83
N CYS A 141 3.12 -2.20 -6.59
CA CYS A 141 4.50 -2.37 -6.16
C CYS A 141 4.87 -3.84 -6.35
N VAL A 142 5.72 -4.14 -7.33
CA VAL A 142 6.15 -5.51 -7.62
C VAL A 142 7.54 -5.72 -7.06
N VAL A 143 7.66 -6.67 -6.15
CA VAL A 143 8.91 -7.07 -5.52
C VAL A 143 9.39 -8.37 -6.14
N TYR A 144 10.41 -8.27 -6.99
CA TYR A 144 11.06 -9.40 -7.61
C TYR A 144 12.16 -9.95 -6.71
N LYS A 145 12.47 -11.24 -6.88
CA LYS A 145 13.58 -11.90 -6.16
C LYS A 145 13.48 -11.79 -4.62
N VAL A 146 12.25 -11.78 -4.07
CA VAL A 146 11.99 -11.54 -2.63
C VAL A 146 12.77 -12.45 -1.66
N LYS A 147 13.22 -13.62 -2.14
CA LYS A 147 13.97 -14.62 -1.36
C LYS A 147 15.50 -14.44 -1.42
N GLU A 148 15.99 -13.55 -2.29
CA GLU A 148 17.41 -13.22 -2.38
C GLU A 148 17.83 -12.33 -1.21
N MET A 149 19.15 -12.10 -1.09
CA MET A 149 19.69 -11.11 -0.17
C MET A 149 19.11 -9.71 -0.46
N PRO A 150 18.90 -8.84 0.55
CA PRO A 150 18.20 -7.56 0.37
C PRO A 150 18.76 -6.67 -0.76
N TYR A 151 20.07 -6.65 -0.97
CA TYR A 151 20.70 -5.84 -2.04
C TYR A 151 20.44 -6.35 -3.47
N ASN A 152 19.91 -7.56 -3.62
CA ASN A 152 19.53 -8.17 -4.90
C ASN A 152 18.01 -8.13 -5.15
N VAL A 153 17.24 -7.59 -4.20
CA VAL A 153 15.79 -7.45 -4.32
C VAL A 153 15.48 -6.25 -5.19
N GLU A 154 14.63 -6.45 -6.19
CA GLU A 154 14.22 -5.41 -7.13
C GLU A 154 12.77 -5.01 -6.84
N VAL A 155 12.53 -3.72 -6.64
CA VAL A 155 11.21 -3.15 -6.42
C VAL A 155 10.85 -2.27 -7.61
N GLN A 156 9.71 -2.54 -8.24
CA GLN A 156 9.23 -1.77 -9.39
C GLN A 156 7.79 -1.31 -9.17
N PHE A 157 7.49 -0.08 -9.56
CA PHE A 157 6.14 0.48 -9.48
C PHE A 157 5.49 0.58 -10.86
N TYR A 158 4.20 0.25 -10.89
CA TYR A 158 3.33 0.35 -12.05
C TYR A 158 2.14 1.23 -11.72
N TYR A 159 2.07 2.42 -12.33
CA TYR A 159 1.13 3.48 -11.96
C TYR A 159 -0.13 3.53 -12.84
N ASP A 160 0.02 3.26 -14.15
CA ASP A 160 -1.08 3.37 -15.13
C ASP A 160 -1.12 2.21 -16.14
N TYR A 161 -0.18 1.27 -16.01
CA TYR A 161 -0.01 0.14 -16.92
C TYR A 161 0.40 -1.10 -16.12
N LEU A 162 -0.37 -2.18 -16.26
CA LEU A 162 -0.01 -3.48 -15.72
C LEU A 162 0.51 -4.40 -16.83
N PRO A 163 1.75 -4.89 -16.74
CA PRO A 163 2.25 -5.93 -17.61
C PRO A 163 1.34 -7.16 -17.64
N SER A 164 1.18 -7.78 -18.82
CA SER A 164 0.34 -8.97 -19.00
C SER A 164 0.74 -10.12 -18.08
N HIS A 165 2.03 -10.27 -17.77
CA HIS A 165 2.52 -11.31 -16.87
C HIS A 165 2.05 -11.13 -15.41
N LEU A 166 1.51 -9.98 -15.02
CA LEU A 166 0.92 -9.74 -13.70
C LEU A 166 -0.59 -9.96 -13.66
N LEU A 167 -1.24 -10.17 -14.80
CA LEU A 167 -2.67 -10.43 -14.86
C LEU A 167 -2.95 -11.93 -14.65
N GLU A 168 -4.04 -12.26 -13.97
CA GLU A 168 -4.62 -13.61 -14.00
C GLU A 168 -5.06 -13.94 -15.44
N GLU A 169 -4.76 -15.14 -15.92
CA GLU A 169 -5.28 -15.62 -17.21
C GLU A 169 -6.77 -15.95 -17.05
N ASN A 170 -7.60 -15.49 -18.01
CA ASN A 170 -9.05 -15.69 -17.99
C ASN A 170 -9.45 -17.14 -18.25
#